data_AF-A0A813WYC0-F1
#
_entry.id   AF-A0A813WYC0-F1
#
_cell.length_a   1.000
_cell.length_b   1.000
_cell.length_c   1.000
_cell.angle_alpha   90.00
_cell.angle_beta   90.00
_cell.angle_gamma   90.00
#
_symmetry.space_group_name_H-M   'P 1'
#
loop_
_entity.id
_entity.type
_entity.pdbx_description
1 polymer ?
#
loop_
_entity_poly.entity_id
_entity_poly.type
_entity_poly.pdbx_seq_one_letter_code
_entity_poly.pdbx_strand_id
1 'polypeptide(L)'
;MISAFEAEQILDDLCYTNGINFTELKATKVNDSVRCIEMFFNGFPQIIHMDKFPNLTELKIIDQELTTITGLETCLNLTDLWISECKLMKISGLKNCRNLKKLFLYSNKLTKIENLENLNLEVLWLCDNKISVIEGIDHMTELVELNLARNLIRKIGNSLKNLKNVEILNLSANLIENFQEITYLQNLPNLKNLCFKDPQYGQNPVTVLCNYSLYVIYHLPGLLSLDTLPISNKMVKELADSTINKKKLWYYMRLNTVKRELDEMILLAKRIKYKNSQTYFDQKSNINLHLKEIYKQLHILSLNKEQNESQISEKESLIKPLQEKLKEIEQNLNYIKSLFKKCLENLHLEAEVKKNFIIMELENGGNIRFDFSTSKNDGWSKLCHELITSRFCSSDYASKSINGIRIKRVFRVTNRVLIAKYEEKLLIDVDESDYINNKPSVRKKIEYLMYCWRNNFGSQKDELYHIIRNGFSDPALYKEKGYEEAIPFTNNLYTSDMNRIENNRKQSNSKTNNNLAYKNGYILLCKVYTNRIIEHTTGP
;
A
#
# COMPACT_ATOMS: atom_id res chain seq x y z
N MET A 1 40.96 -25.15 -2.35
CA MET A 1 42.24 -24.68 -1.78
C MET A 1 43.19 -24.54 -2.95
N ILE A 2 43.69 -23.34 -3.21
CA ILE A 2 44.69 -23.06 -4.23
C ILE A 2 46.01 -23.70 -3.77
N SER A 3 46.74 -24.38 -4.65
CA SER A 3 48.04 -24.94 -4.30
C SER A 3 49.04 -23.82 -3.97
N ALA A 4 50.05 -24.10 -3.13
CA ALA A 4 51.06 -23.09 -2.78
C ALA A 4 51.79 -22.53 -4.02
N PHE A 5 51.94 -23.36 -5.07
CA PHE A 5 52.53 -22.98 -6.34
C PHE A 5 51.63 -22.00 -7.12
N GLU A 6 50.33 -22.30 -7.24
CA GLU A 6 49.37 -21.40 -7.88
C GLU A 6 49.23 -20.08 -7.11
N ALA A 7 49.29 -20.11 -5.78
CA ALA A 7 49.25 -18.90 -4.96
C ALA A 7 50.48 -18.02 -5.18
N GLU A 8 51.67 -18.61 -5.37
CA GLU A 8 52.89 -17.86 -5.67
C GLU A 8 52.87 -17.29 -7.10
N GLN A 9 52.32 -18.03 -8.06
CA GLN A 9 52.12 -17.55 -9.43
C GLN A 9 51.16 -16.36 -9.48
N ILE A 10 50.05 -16.41 -8.72
CA ILE A 10 49.13 -15.28 -8.59
C ILE A 10 49.83 -14.05 -8.00
N LEU A 11 50.77 -14.22 -7.06
CA LEU A 11 51.54 -13.09 -6.51
C LEU A 11 52.50 -12.50 -7.54
N ASP A 12 53.14 -13.34 -8.35
CA ASP A 12 54.03 -12.89 -9.44
C ASP A 12 53.23 -12.12 -10.50
N ASP A 13 52.08 -12.65 -10.93
CA ASP A 13 51.16 -12.00 -11.87
C ASP A 13 50.63 -10.67 -11.31
N LEU A 14 50.30 -10.63 -10.00
CA LEU A 14 49.88 -9.41 -9.32
C LEU A 14 51.01 -8.36 -9.34
N CYS A 15 52.24 -8.78 -9.06
CA CYS A 15 53.38 -7.88 -9.05
C CYS A 15 53.67 -7.36 -10.46
N TYR A 16 53.64 -8.23 -11.47
CA TYR A 16 53.84 -7.88 -12.86
C TYR A 16 52.80 -6.86 -13.37
N THR A 17 51.51 -7.11 -13.09
CA THR A 17 50.40 -6.23 -13.52
C THR A 17 50.42 -4.87 -12.83
N ASN A 18 50.97 -4.78 -11.62
CA ASN A 18 51.06 -3.55 -10.84
C ASN A 18 52.46 -2.88 -10.87
N GLY A 19 53.39 -3.38 -11.69
CA GLY A 19 54.75 -2.83 -11.81
C GLY A 19 55.59 -2.96 -10.54
N ILE A 20 55.27 -3.92 -9.68
CA ILE A 20 55.97 -4.18 -8.41
C ILE A 20 57.13 -5.14 -8.67
N ASN A 21 58.31 -4.83 -8.15
CA ASN A 21 59.46 -5.73 -8.27
C ASN A 21 59.29 -6.95 -7.35
N PHE A 22 58.94 -8.10 -7.95
CA PHE A 22 58.73 -9.36 -7.24
C PHE A 22 59.98 -9.87 -6.51
N THR A 23 61.18 -9.65 -7.08
CA THR A 23 62.44 -10.10 -6.46
C THR A 23 62.76 -9.32 -5.19
N GLU A 24 62.47 -8.02 -5.19
CA GLU A 24 62.61 -7.16 -4.02
C GLU A 24 61.57 -7.50 -2.95
N LEU A 25 60.31 -7.73 -3.35
CA LEU A 25 59.24 -8.16 -2.44
C LEU A 25 59.57 -9.50 -1.75
N LYS A 26 60.19 -10.45 -2.46
CA LYS A 26 60.65 -11.71 -1.89
C LYS A 26 61.76 -11.50 -0.84
N ALA A 27 62.64 -10.52 -1.04
CA ALA A 27 63.73 -10.21 -0.13
C ALA A 27 63.25 -9.48 1.14
N THR A 28 62.40 -8.47 0.99
CA THR A 28 61.90 -7.66 2.11
C THR A 28 60.69 -8.28 2.82
N LYS A 29 60.07 -9.30 2.21
CA LYS A 29 58.82 -9.97 2.62
C LYS A 29 57.56 -9.10 2.60
N VAL A 30 57.73 -7.78 2.55
CA VAL A 30 56.67 -6.77 2.63
C VAL A 30 57.09 -5.57 1.78
N ASN A 31 56.13 -4.90 1.14
CA ASN A 31 56.37 -3.66 0.40
C ASN A 31 55.52 -2.52 0.96
N ASP A 32 56.17 -1.63 1.70
CA ASP A 32 55.54 -0.50 2.39
C ASP A 32 55.23 0.70 1.46
N SER A 33 55.79 0.69 0.25
CA SER A 33 55.65 1.78 -0.73
C SER A 33 54.35 1.70 -1.53
N VAL A 34 53.78 0.50 -1.67
CA VAL A 34 52.59 0.25 -2.49
C VAL A 34 51.35 0.78 -1.76
N ARG A 35 50.63 1.68 -2.44
CA ARG A 35 49.40 2.31 -1.93
C ARG A 35 48.15 1.93 -2.72
N CYS A 36 48.31 1.54 -3.97
CA CYS A 36 47.23 1.12 -4.86
C CYS A 36 47.57 -0.24 -5.47
N ILE A 37 46.59 -1.13 -5.52
CA ILE A 37 46.67 -2.40 -6.23
C ILE A 37 45.43 -2.53 -7.12
N GLU A 38 45.66 -2.93 -8.37
CA GLU A 38 44.64 -3.13 -9.38
C GLU A 38 44.69 -4.57 -9.90
N MET A 39 43.54 -5.24 -9.90
CA MET A 39 43.34 -6.61 -10.40
C MET A 39 42.22 -6.57 -11.44
N PHE A 40 42.60 -6.46 -12.71
CA PHE A 40 41.66 -6.37 -13.83
C PHE A 40 41.72 -7.63 -14.69
N PHE A 41 40.54 -8.04 -15.17
CA PHE A 41 40.34 -9.16 -16.09
C PHE A 41 40.74 -10.52 -15.51
N ASN A 42 39.95 -11.55 -15.81
CA ASN A 42 40.11 -12.91 -15.29
C ASN A 42 41.57 -13.34 -15.03
N GLY A 43 41.88 -13.69 -13.78
CA GLY A 43 43.21 -14.16 -13.37
C GLY A 43 43.39 -14.26 -11.85
N PHE A 44 42.52 -13.59 -11.08
CA PHE A 44 42.58 -13.51 -9.63
C PHE A 44 41.29 -14.06 -9.00
N PRO A 45 41.14 -15.39 -8.86
CA PRO A 45 39.91 -15.99 -8.35
C PRO A 45 39.69 -15.74 -6.84
N GLN A 46 40.74 -15.36 -6.11
CA GLN A 46 40.70 -15.06 -4.68
C GLN A 46 41.64 -13.89 -4.37
N ILE A 47 41.25 -13.09 -3.37
CA ILE A 47 42.10 -12.05 -2.80
C ILE A 47 43.08 -12.74 -1.83
N ILE A 48 44.36 -12.77 -2.20
CA ILE A 48 45.44 -13.37 -1.41
C ILE A 48 46.65 -12.45 -1.36
N HIS A 49 47.55 -12.69 -0.40
CA HIS A 49 48.83 -11.98 -0.22
C HIS A 49 48.73 -10.48 0.11
N MET A 50 47.57 -10.01 0.56
CA MET A 50 47.43 -8.62 0.99
C MET A 50 48.22 -8.31 2.29
N ASP A 51 48.68 -9.33 3.01
CA ASP A 51 49.62 -9.20 4.13
C ASP A 51 50.98 -8.62 3.70
N LYS A 52 51.29 -8.69 2.40
CA LYS A 52 52.52 -8.14 1.81
C LYS A 52 52.48 -6.63 1.59
N PHE A 53 51.31 -6.00 1.73
CA PHE A 53 51.08 -4.58 1.41
C PHE A 53 50.36 -3.86 2.57
N PRO A 54 51.03 -3.63 3.71
CA PRO A 54 50.40 -3.12 4.95
C PRO A 54 49.92 -1.66 4.84
N ASN A 55 50.47 -0.91 3.89
CA ASN A 55 50.18 0.51 3.67
C ASN A 55 49.17 0.77 2.56
N LEU A 56 48.53 -0.28 2.04
CA LEU A 56 47.54 -0.21 0.97
C LEU A 56 46.35 0.68 1.38
N THR A 57 46.06 1.68 0.54
CA THR A 57 44.95 2.62 0.72
C THR A 57 43.86 2.42 -0.32
N GLU A 58 44.21 1.96 -1.52
CA GLU A 58 43.28 1.74 -2.63
C GLU A 58 43.43 0.32 -3.19
N LEU A 59 42.31 -0.37 -3.36
CA LEU A 59 42.27 -1.70 -3.97
C LEU A 59 41.15 -1.75 -5.01
N LYS A 60 41.50 -2.08 -6.25
CA LYS A 60 40.54 -2.24 -7.34
C LYS A 60 40.55 -3.66 -7.88
N ILE A 61 39.38 -4.27 -7.94
CA ILE A 61 39.16 -5.61 -8.43
C ILE A 61 37.99 -5.52 -9.40
N ILE A 62 38.24 -5.76 -10.68
CA ILE A 62 37.23 -5.62 -11.74
C ILE A 62 37.27 -6.85 -12.64
N ASP A 63 36.07 -7.36 -12.99
CA ASP A 63 35.87 -8.48 -13.91
C ASP A 63 36.68 -9.73 -13.48
N GLN A 64 36.41 -10.17 -12.25
CA GLN A 64 36.98 -11.39 -11.67
C GLN A 64 35.89 -12.38 -11.26
N GLU A 65 36.26 -13.65 -11.17
CA GLU A 65 35.40 -14.75 -10.73
C GLU A 65 35.21 -14.81 -9.19
N LEU A 66 35.33 -13.66 -8.51
CA LEU A 66 35.29 -13.58 -7.05
C LEU A 66 33.87 -13.78 -6.52
N THR A 67 33.70 -14.72 -5.60
CA THR A 67 32.40 -15.04 -4.96
C THR A 67 32.30 -14.56 -3.51
N THR A 68 33.45 -14.37 -2.84
CA THR A 68 33.55 -13.93 -1.45
C THR A 68 34.69 -12.95 -1.27
N ILE A 69 34.52 -11.98 -0.38
CA ILE A 69 35.57 -11.06 0.03
C ILE A 69 36.28 -11.67 1.25
N THR A 70 37.54 -12.06 1.09
CA THR A 70 38.42 -12.63 2.13
C THR A 70 39.82 -12.06 1.95
N GLY A 71 40.74 -12.23 2.91
CA GLY A 71 42.13 -11.82 2.68
C GLY A 71 42.38 -10.31 2.83
N LEU A 72 41.40 -9.55 3.33
CA LEU A 72 41.54 -8.12 3.64
C LEU A 72 41.78 -7.87 5.13
N GLU A 73 42.04 -8.91 5.92
CA GLU A 73 42.17 -8.79 7.38
C GLU A 73 43.35 -7.90 7.80
N THR A 74 44.39 -7.81 6.96
CA THR A 74 45.61 -7.03 7.16
C THR A 74 45.55 -5.62 6.57
N CYS A 75 44.53 -5.29 5.76
CA CYS A 75 44.41 -4.01 5.05
C CYS A 75 43.80 -2.90 5.93
N LEU A 76 44.45 -2.58 7.04
CA LEU A 76 43.92 -1.64 8.06
C LEU A 76 43.83 -0.19 7.56
N ASN A 77 44.63 0.18 6.56
CA ASN A 77 44.73 1.54 6.02
C ASN A 77 43.86 1.77 4.76
N LEU A 78 43.07 0.77 4.37
CA LEU A 78 42.27 0.84 3.14
C LEU A 78 41.18 1.90 3.26
N THR A 79 41.18 2.86 2.33
CA THR A 79 40.21 3.97 2.23
C THR A 79 39.26 3.79 1.05
N ASP A 80 39.72 3.18 -0.04
CA ASP A 80 38.96 3.05 -1.29
C ASP A 80 39.00 1.58 -1.76
N LEU A 81 37.81 0.97 -1.92
CA LEU A 81 37.68 -0.41 -2.35
C LEU A 81 36.69 -0.54 -3.51
N TRP A 82 37.16 -1.09 -4.61
CA TRP A 82 36.36 -1.41 -5.78
C TRP A 82 36.36 -2.91 -5.99
N ILE A 83 35.19 -3.53 -5.96
CA ILE A 83 35.00 -4.93 -6.35
C ILE A 83 33.77 -4.99 -7.26
N SER A 84 33.98 -4.77 -8.55
CA SER A 84 32.91 -4.65 -9.54
C SER A 84 32.96 -5.74 -10.61
N GLU A 85 31.81 -6.01 -11.23
CA GLU A 85 31.68 -7.00 -12.31
C GLU A 85 32.15 -8.40 -11.87
N CYS A 86 31.95 -8.72 -10.60
CA CYS A 86 32.30 -10.01 -10.00
C CYS A 86 31.04 -10.86 -9.75
N LYS A 87 31.19 -11.96 -9.01
CA LYS A 87 30.09 -12.89 -8.69
C LYS A 87 29.73 -12.87 -7.19
N LEU A 88 29.97 -11.74 -6.51
CA LEU A 88 29.67 -11.62 -5.09
C LEU A 88 28.17 -11.77 -4.83
N MET A 89 27.81 -12.68 -3.93
CA MET A 89 26.42 -12.88 -3.49
C MET A 89 26.14 -12.24 -2.13
N LYS A 90 27.19 -11.99 -1.33
CA LYS A 90 27.11 -11.39 0.01
C LYS A 90 28.31 -10.49 0.26
N ILE A 91 28.08 -9.43 1.02
CA ILE A 91 29.14 -8.58 1.55
C ILE A 91 29.71 -9.27 2.80
N SER A 92 31.03 -9.45 2.84
CA SER A 92 31.75 -10.10 3.96
C SER A 92 33.20 -9.61 3.98
N GLY A 93 34.00 -10.04 4.96
CA GLY A 93 35.45 -9.76 4.97
C GLY A 93 35.88 -8.30 5.23
N LEU A 94 34.96 -7.35 5.43
CA LEU A 94 35.26 -5.93 5.62
C LEU A 94 35.39 -5.47 7.08
N LYS A 95 35.33 -6.39 8.05
CA LYS A 95 35.25 -6.04 9.49
C LYS A 95 36.44 -5.23 10.01
N ASN A 96 37.63 -5.41 9.42
CA ASN A 96 38.87 -4.75 9.84
C ASN A 96 39.18 -3.47 9.05
N CYS A 97 38.49 -3.22 7.93
CA CYS A 97 38.70 -2.06 7.05
C CYS A 97 38.04 -0.79 7.60
N ARG A 98 38.28 -0.44 8.87
CA ARG A 98 37.56 0.64 9.59
C ARG A 98 37.78 2.04 8.99
N ASN A 99 38.86 2.21 8.24
CA ASN A 99 39.19 3.47 7.57
C ASN A 99 38.56 3.60 6.18
N LEU A 100 37.77 2.61 5.73
CA LEU A 100 37.16 2.62 4.42
C LEU A 100 36.17 3.79 4.31
N LYS A 101 36.35 4.61 3.27
CA LYS A 101 35.52 5.78 2.95
C LYS A 101 34.71 5.58 1.67
N LYS A 102 35.26 4.89 0.67
CA LYS A 102 34.56 4.63 -0.58
C LYS A 102 34.48 3.13 -0.86
N LEU A 103 33.27 2.66 -1.14
CA LEU A 103 33.00 1.26 -1.43
C LEU A 103 32.17 1.14 -2.71
N PHE A 104 32.75 0.51 -3.71
CA PHE A 104 32.14 0.26 -5.01
C PHE A 104 31.95 -1.24 -5.21
N LEU A 105 30.71 -1.70 -5.20
CA LEU A 105 30.31 -3.11 -5.34
C LEU A 105 29.31 -3.31 -6.49
N TYR A 106 29.40 -2.49 -7.53
CA TYR A 106 28.46 -2.51 -8.64
C TYR A 106 28.63 -3.74 -9.55
N SER A 107 27.56 -4.11 -10.26
CA SER A 107 27.54 -5.26 -11.18
C SER A 107 27.91 -6.59 -10.49
N ASN A 108 27.29 -6.86 -9.35
CA ASN A 108 27.44 -8.12 -8.60
C ASN A 108 26.09 -8.84 -8.49
N LYS A 109 25.97 -9.82 -7.59
CA LYS A 109 24.75 -10.59 -7.33
C LYS A 109 24.25 -10.41 -5.89
N LEU A 110 24.55 -9.26 -5.27
CA LEU A 110 24.16 -8.97 -3.90
C LEU A 110 22.64 -8.88 -3.79
N THR A 111 22.07 -9.51 -2.75
CA THR A 111 20.62 -9.49 -2.48
C THR A 111 20.26 -8.65 -1.26
N LYS A 112 21.24 -8.33 -0.43
CA LYS A 112 21.10 -7.56 0.81
C LYS A 112 22.29 -6.65 1.03
N ILE A 113 22.05 -5.60 1.80
CA ILE A 113 23.10 -4.73 2.34
C ILE A 113 23.34 -5.17 3.78
N GLU A 114 24.43 -5.90 4.01
CA GLU A 114 24.74 -6.56 5.29
C GLU A 114 26.24 -6.47 5.61
N ASN A 115 26.63 -6.67 6.87
CA ASN A 115 28.02 -6.70 7.31
C ASN A 115 28.81 -5.40 7.07
N LEU A 116 28.12 -4.26 7.12
CA LEU A 116 28.71 -2.91 7.00
C LEU A 116 28.65 -2.11 8.31
N GLU A 117 28.31 -2.75 9.45
CA GLU A 117 27.99 -2.07 10.72
C GLU A 117 29.20 -1.32 11.31
N ASN A 118 30.42 -1.76 10.97
CA ASN A 118 31.67 -1.16 11.46
C ASN A 118 32.24 -0.08 10.52
N LEU A 119 31.55 0.23 9.42
CA LEU A 119 32.01 1.17 8.40
C LEU A 119 31.17 2.44 8.42
N ASN A 120 31.83 3.58 8.22
CA ASN A 120 31.17 4.88 8.08
C ASN A 120 31.64 5.53 6.77
N LEU A 121 31.00 5.07 5.68
CA LEU A 121 31.36 5.39 4.31
C LEU A 121 30.88 6.79 3.92
N GLU A 122 31.61 7.42 3.01
CA GLU A 122 31.26 8.67 2.33
C GLU A 122 30.63 8.39 0.95
N VAL A 123 31.07 7.32 0.27
CA VAL A 123 30.54 6.90 -1.04
C VAL A 123 30.23 5.40 -1.02
N LEU A 124 29.00 5.04 -1.39
CA LEU A 124 28.57 3.65 -1.51
C LEU A 124 27.85 3.42 -2.84
N TRP A 125 28.45 2.61 -3.72
CA TRP A 125 27.85 2.21 -4.99
C TRP A 125 27.52 0.72 -4.99
N LEU A 126 26.23 0.44 -5.17
CA LEU A 126 25.64 -0.89 -5.18
C LEU A 126 24.74 -1.08 -6.42
N CYS A 127 24.96 -0.29 -7.47
CA CYS A 127 24.17 -0.41 -8.69
C CYS A 127 24.36 -1.76 -9.38
N ASP A 128 23.39 -2.17 -10.19
CA ASP A 128 23.43 -3.44 -10.93
C ASP A 128 23.55 -4.68 -10.01
N ASN A 129 22.73 -4.72 -8.96
CA ASN A 129 22.62 -5.84 -8.02
C ASN A 129 21.16 -6.34 -7.94
N LYS A 130 20.84 -7.19 -6.95
CA LYS A 130 19.52 -7.78 -6.72
C LYS A 130 18.93 -7.38 -5.36
N ILE A 131 19.28 -6.20 -4.87
CA ILE A 131 18.84 -5.71 -3.56
C ILE A 131 17.37 -5.30 -3.65
N SER A 132 16.53 -5.80 -2.74
CA SER A 132 15.08 -5.50 -2.71
C SER A 132 14.66 -4.59 -1.57
N VAL A 133 15.51 -4.45 -0.54
CA VAL A 133 15.26 -3.66 0.67
C VAL A 133 16.49 -2.84 0.98
N ILE A 134 16.28 -1.55 1.28
CA ILE A 134 17.33 -0.68 1.82
C ILE A 134 17.41 -0.94 3.33
N GLU A 135 18.51 -1.53 3.79
CA GLU A 135 18.76 -1.85 5.20
C GLU A 135 20.27 -1.74 5.51
N GLY A 136 20.66 -1.81 6.78
CA GLY A 136 22.07 -1.94 7.18
C GLY A 136 22.98 -0.73 6.86
N ILE A 137 22.42 0.44 6.58
CA ILE A 137 23.17 1.67 6.26
C ILE A 137 22.77 2.87 7.13
N ASP A 138 21.80 2.72 8.03
CA ASP A 138 21.21 3.82 8.81
C ASP A 138 22.16 4.46 9.84
N HIS A 139 23.30 3.82 10.11
CA HIS A 139 24.40 4.33 10.94
C HIS A 139 25.43 5.17 10.16
N MET A 140 25.42 5.16 8.83
CA MET A 140 26.44 5.82 7.98
C MET A 140 26.18 7.32 7.85
N THR A 141 26.41 8.08 8.93
CA THR A 141 26.10 9.53 8.96
C THR A 141 26.96 10.37 8.02
N GLU A 142 28.13 9.88 7.63
CA GLU A 142 29.06 10.57 6.73
C GLU A 142 28.77 10.30 5.24
N LEU A 143 27.75 9.50 4.93
CA LEU A 143 27.44 9.14 3.55
C LEU A 143 26.99 10.37 2.75
N VAL A 144 27.72 10.70 1.70
CA VAL A 144 27.48 11.81 0.78
C VAL A 144 26.83 11.31 -0.52
N GLU A 145 27.28 10.15 -1.01
CA GLU A 145 26.83 9.60 -2.29
C GLU A 145 26.39 8.14 -2.16
N LEU A 146 25.16 7.87 -2.60
CA LEU A 146 24.56 6.53 -2.60
C LEU A 146 24.00 6.20 -3.99
N ASN A 147 24.56 5.18 -4.62
CA ASN A 147 24.07 4.68 -5.90
C ASN A 147 23.47 3.27 -5.72
N LEU A 148 22.15 3.17 -5.87
CA LEU A 148 21.35 1.95 -5.80
C LEU A 148 20.61 1.68 -7.12
N ALA A 149 21.08 2.25 -8.23
CA ALA A 149 20.44 2.08 -9.53
C ALA A 149 20.37 0.61 -9.96
N ARG A 150 19.37 0.24 -10.79
CA ARG A 150 19.22 -1.13 -11.34
C ARG A 150 19.25 -2.21 -10.24
N ASN A 151 18.36 -2.06 -9.26
CA ASN A 151 18.09 -3.03 -8.19
C ASN A 151 16.58 -3.39 -8.18
N LEU A 152 16.10 -4.09 -7.16
CA LEU A 152 14.72 -4.56 -7.02
C LEU A 152 13.95 -3.82 -5.91
N ILE A 153 14.35 -2.59 -5.59
CA ILE A 153 13.81 -1.83 -4.46
C ILE A 153 12.41 -1.34 -4.79
N ARG A 154 11.44 -1.68 -3.93
CA ARG A 154 10.04 -1.22 -4.06
C ARG A 154 9.69 -0.08 -3.10
N LYS A 155 10.35 -0.05 -1.94
CA LYS A 155 10.07 0.87 -0.83
C LYS A 155 11.37 1.51 -0.36
N ILE A 156 11.34 2.82 -0.19
CA ILE A 156 12.42 3.59 0.41
C ILE A 156 12.27 3.54 1.93
N GLY A 157 11.04 3.75 2.42
CA GLY A 157 10.73 3.76 3.85
C GLY A 157 11.63 4.69 4.67
N ASN A 158 11.85 4.35 5.93
CA ASN A 158 12.61 5.16 6.88
C ASN A 158 14.11 4.83 6.93
N SER A 159 14.60 3.92 6.10
CA SER A 159 15.99 3.43 6.17
C SER A 159 17.03 4.51 5.91
N LEU A 160 16.68 5.54 5.13
CA LEU A 160 17.58 6.65 4.81
C LEU A 160 17.47 7.83 5.81
N LYS A 161 16.58 7.75 6.82
CA LYS A 161 16.21 8.93 7.64
C LYS A 161 17.39 9.60 8.36
N ASN A 162 18.43 8.84 8.69
CA ASN A 162 19.58 9.29 9.48
C ASN A 162 20.72 9.84 8.60
N LEU A 163 20.68 9.65 7.28
CA LEU A 163 21.79 9.95 6.37
C LEU A 163 21.76 11.43 5.97
N LYS A 164 21.99 12.32 6.94
CA LYS A 164 21.78 13.77 6.76
C LYS A 164 22.73 14.41 5.75
N ASN A 165 23.89 13.80 5.50
CA ASN A 165 24.91 14.30 4.60
C ASN A 165 24.75 13.85 3.15
N VAL A 166 23.76 13.01 2.84
CA VAL A 166 23.56 12.52 1.46
C VAL A 166 23.18 13.68 0.55
N GLU A 167 24.03 13.93 -0.44
CA GLU A 167 23.84 14.95 -1.48
C GLU A 167 23.43 14.33 -2.82
N ILE A 168 23.90 13.11 -3.11
CA ILE A 168 23.67 12.42 -4.38
C ILE A 168 23.03 11.06 -4.10
N LEU A 169 21.80 10.86 -4.61
CA LEU A 169 21.06 9.61 -4.49
C LEU A 169 20.56 9.14 -5.86
N ASN A 170 21.06 8.00 -6.31
CA ASN A 170 20.57 7.35 -7.53
C ASN A 170 19.75 6.11 -7.17
N LEU A 171 18.44 6.17 -7.43
CA LEU A 171 17.47 5.08 -7.26
C LEU A 171 16.89 4.64 -8.62
N SER A 172 17.48 5.06 -9.75
CA SER A 172 16.97 4.75 -11.09
C SER A 172 16.84 3.26 -11.36
N ALA A 173 15.93 2.88 -12.27
CA ALA A 173 15.66 1.49 -12.64
C ALA A 173 15.42 0.53 -11.45
N ASN A 174 14.66 1.00 -10.46
CA ASN A 174 14.10 0.18 -9.39
C ASN A 174 12.59 -0.02 -9.61
N LEU A 175 11.90 -0.55 -8.60
CA LEU A 175 10.48 -0.92 -8.65
C LEU A 175 9.63 0.00 -7.78
N ILE A 176 10.01 1.27 -7.65
CA ILE A 176 9.30 2.27 -6.86
C ILE A 176 8.11 2.78 -7.66
N GLU A 177 6.92 2.66 -7.07
CA GLU A 177 5.65 2.88 -7.78
C GLU A 177 4.77 3.97 -7.16
N ASN A 178 4.97 4.29 -5.88
CA ASN A 178 4.08 5.14 -5.11
C ASN A 178 4.75 6.48 -4.73
N PHE A 179 4.01 7.57 -4.89
CA PHE A 179 4.42 8.92 -4.50
C PHE A 179 4.74 9.04 -3.02
N GLN A 180 4.12 8.24 -2.17
CA GLN A 180 4.40 8.23 -0.73
C GLN A 180 5.83 7.79 -0.41
N GLU A 181 6.47 6.98 -1.26
CA GLU A 181 7.87 6.61 -1.02
C GLU A 181 8.79 7.82 -1.16
N ILE A 182 8.44 8.76 -2.05
CA ILE A 182 9.18 10.01 -2.28
C ILE A 182 9.14 10.90 -1.03
N THR A 183 8.05 10.89 -0.25
CA THR A 183 7.94 11.78 0.92
C THR A 183 8.91 11.42 2.03
N TYR A 184 9.39 10.18 2.11
CA TYR A 184 10.44 9.79 3.07
C TYR A 184 11.79 10.45 2.78
N LEU A 185 12.04 10.86 1.53
CA LEU A 185 13.26 11.57 1.15
C LEU A 185 13.31 13.00 1.71
N GLN A 186 12.19 13.54 2.22
CA GLN A 186 12.19 14.82 2.96
C GLN A 186 13.09 14.79 4.20
N ASN A 187 13.43 13.59 4.69
CA ASN A 187 14.34 13.42 5.82
C ASN A 187 15.81 13.69 5.45
N LEU A 188 16.14 13.89 4.17
CA LEU A 188 17.48 14.16 3.64
C LEU A 188 17.62 15.67 3.32
N PRO A 189 18.07 16.50 4.28
CA PRO A 189 18.07 17.96 4.11
C PRO A 189 19.08 18.46 3.07
N ASN A 190 20.19 17.73 2.86
CA ASN A 190 21.28 18.13 1.97
C ASN A 190 21.18 17.50 0.58
N LEU A 191 20.08 16.83 0.25
CA LEU A 191 19.92 16.15 -1.03
C LEU A 191 19.84 17.15 -2.19
N LYS A 192 20.83 17.09 -3.08
CA LYS A 192 20.99 18.00 -4.23
C LYS A 192 20.66 17.30 -5.55
N ASN A 193 21.08 16.04 -5.71
CA ASN A 193 20.93 15.29 -6.95
C ASN A 193 20.15 14.00 -6.69
N LEU A 194 19.02 13.85 -7.37
CA LEU A 194 18.15 12.68 -7.21
C LEU A 194 17.76 12.12 -8.57
N CYS A 195 17.98 10.82 -8.76
CA CYS A 195 17.58 10.12 -9.98
C CYS A 195 16.63 8.96 -9.65
N PHE A 196 15.41 9.00 -10.18
CA PHE A 196 14.53 7.84 -10.32
C PHE A 196 14.44 7.35 -11.77
N LYS A 197 14.88 8.17 -12.71
CA LYS A 197 15.05 7.84 -14.13
C LYS A 197 16.42 8.31 -14.59
N ASP A 198 17.12 7.40 -15.25
CA ASP A 198 18.44 7.66 -15.81
C ASP A 198 18.51 7.03 -17.21
N PRO A 199 19.01 7.75 -18.24
CA PRO A 199 19.18 7.17 -19.58
C PRO A 199 20.07 5.91 -19.61
N GLN A 200 21.04 5.80 -18.71
CA GLN A 200 21.98 4.68 -18.63
C GLN A 200 21.37 3.47 -17.92
N TYR A 201 20.65 3.67 -16.82
CA TYR A 201 20.12 2.58 -16.00
C TYR A 201 18.68 2.20 -16.34
N GLY A 202 17.83 3.18 -16.67
CA GLY A 202 16.39 3.01 -16.87
C GLY A 202 15.54 3.84 -15.90
N GLN A 203 14.23 3.56 -15.84
CA GLN A 203 13.26 4.36 -15.09
C GLN A 203 12.46 3.55 -14.07
N ASN A 204 12.06 4.17 -12.97
CA ASN A 204 11.10 3.59 -12.03
C ASN A 204 9.66 3.73 -12.55
N PRO A 205 8.74 2.82 -12.20
CA PRO A 205 7.32 2.95 -12.53
C PRO A 205 6.69 4.29 -12.10
N VAL A 206 7.14 4.85 -10.97
CA VAL A 206 6.66 6.14 -10.45
C VAL A 206 6.89 7.31 -11.41
N THR A 207 7.89 7.23 -12.29
CA THR A 207 8.25 8.34 -13.19
C THR A 207 7.28 8.51 -14.36
N VAL A 208 6.47 7.49 -14.65
CA VAL A 208 5.43 7.51 -15.69
C VAL A 208 4.16 8.21 -15.18
N LEU A 209 4.02 8.39 -13.86
CA LEU A 209 2.84 8.99 -13.27
C LEU A 209 2.75 10.49 -13.55
N CYS A 210 1.51 10.98 -13.65
CA CYS A 210 1.31 12.37 -13.99
C CYS A 210 1.71 13.30 -12.83
N ASN A 211 2.40 14.39 -13.19
CA ASN A 211 2.95 15.36 -12.26
C ASN A 211 4.03 14.79 -11.33
N TYR A 212 4.65 13.68 -11.70
CA TYR A 212 5.75 13.08 -10.94
C TYR A 212 6.86 14.10 -10.64
N SER A 213 7.38 14.79 -11.67
CA SER A 213 8.45 15.78 -11.49
C SER A 213 8.02 16.93 -10.55
N LEU A 214 6.82 17.48 -10.74
CA LEU A 214 6.28 18.53 -9.87
C LEU A 214 6.09 18.05 -8.42
N TYR A 215 5.69 16.79 -8.23
CA TYR A 215 5.52 16.20 -6.90
C TYR A 215 6.87 16.06 -6.19
N VAL A 216 7.90 15.55 -6.87
CA VAL A 216 9.25 15.44 -6.32
C VAL A 216 9.79 16.82 -5.94
N ILE A 217 9.70 17.80 -6.85
CA ILE A 217 10.21 19.16 -6.66
C ILE A 217 9.49 19.87 -5.50
N TYR A 218 8.17 19.67 -5.38
CA TYR A 218 7.38 20.23 -4.28
C TYR A 218 7.80 19.68 -2.91
N HIS A 219 8.07 18.38 -2.83
CA HIS A 219 8.46 17.74 -1.58
C HIS A 219 9.94 17.91 -1.26
N LEU A 220 10.79 18.17 -2.26
CA LEU A 220 12.24 18.35 -2.13
C LEU A 220 12.67 19.68 -2.77
N PRO A 221 12.36 20.83 -2.15
CA PRO A 221 12.65 22.14 -2.74
C PRO A 221 14.15 22.47 -2.82
N GLY A 222 14.98 21.79 -2.02
CA GLY A 222 16.46 21.93 -2.03
C GLY A 222 17.15 21.29 -3.23
N LEU A 223 16.43 20.52 -4.04
CA LEU A 223 16.99 19.76 -5.15
C LEU A 223 17.54 20.68 -6.25
N LEU A 224 18.72 20.33 -6.77
CA LEU A 224 19.43 21.00 -7.86
C LEU A 224 19.25 20.26 -9.18
N SER A 225 19.22 18.92 -9.16
CA SER A 225 18.96 18.10 -10.34
C SER A 225 18.01 16.94 -10.04
N LEU A 226 17.12 16.67 -11.00
CA LEU A 226 16.19 15.54 -10.99
C LEU A 226 16.34 14.74 -12.28
N ASP A 227 16.55 13.43 -12.18
CA ASP A 227 16.62 12.52 -13.33
C ASP A 227 17.62 12.97 -14.39
N THR A 228 18.84 13.34 -13.94
CA THR A 228 19.95 13.91 -14.74
C THR A 228 19.72 15.32 -15.30
N LEU A 229 18.52 15.89 -15.12
CA LEU A 229 18.17 17.21 -15.61
C LEU A 229 18.32 18.27 -14.50
N PRO A 230 18.99 19.41 -14.77
CA PRO A 230 19.08 20.50 -13.81
C PRO A 230 17.72 21.18 -13.63
N ILE A 231 17.36 21.48 -12.39
CA ILE A 231 16.12 22.21 -12.06
C ILE A 231 16.44 23.70 -12.14
N SER A 232 15.81 24.42 -13.08
CA SER A 232 15.96 25.87 -13.16
C SER A 232 15.42 26.52 -11.87
N ASN A 233 16.27 27.33 -11.24
CA ASN A 233 16.29 27.45 -9.77
C ASN A 233 15.18 28.32 -9.14
N LYS A 234 14.12 28.69 -9.88
CA LYS A 234 13.01 29.46 -9.30
C LYS A 234 11.65 29.20 -9.94
N MET A 235 11.52 29.39 -11.26
CA MET A 235 10.22 29.30 -11.94
C MET A 235 9.60 27.90 -11.86
N VAL A 236 10.39 26.84 -12.05
CA VAL A 236 9.87 25.46 -11.96
C VAL A 236 9.45 25.11 -10.54
N LYS A 237 10.19 25.59 -9.53
CA LYS A 237 9.86 25.40 -8.10
C LYS A 237 8.56 26.13 -7.76
N GLU A 238 8.41 27.39 -8.15
CA GLU A 238 7.18 28.18 -7.98
C GLU A 238 5.98 27.57 -8.72
N LEU A 239 6.19 27.03 -9.92
CA LEU A 239 5.15 26.33 -10.68
C LEU A 239 4.73 25.02 -9.99
N ALA A 240 5.68 24.25 -9.45
CA ALA A 240 5.41 23.05 -8.67
C ALA A 240 4.59 23.41 -7.42
N ASP A 241 5.02 24.42 -6.66
CA ASP A 241 4.30 24.93 -5.49
C ASP A 241 2.89 25.39 -5.83
N SER A 242 2.74 26.25 -6.85
CA SER A 242 1.43 26.75 -7.29
C SER A 242 0.50 25.62 -7.71
N THR A 243 1.01 24.66 -8.50
CA THR A 243 0.21 23.55 -9.03
C THR A 243 -0.23 22.58 -7.93
N ILE A 244 0.69 22.17 -7.04
CA ILE A 244 0.38 21.26 -5.95
C ILE A 244 -0.49 21.93 -4.89
N ASN A 245 -0.25 23.22 -4.57
CA ASN A 245 -1.10 23.95 -3.63
C ASN A 245 -2.51 24.18 -4.17
N LYS A 246 -2.68 24.49 -5.47
CA LYS A 246 -3.99 24.55 -6.12
C LYS A 246 -4.73 23.21 -6.02
N LYS A 247 -4.03 22.09 -6.26
CA LYS A 247 -4.61 20.75 -6.08
C LYS A 247 -5.00 20.52 -4.62
N LYS A 248 -4.11 20.78 -3.65
CA LYS A 248 -4.39 20.66 -2.21
C LYS A 248 -5.65 21.45 -1.85
N LEU A 249 -5.73 22.71 -2.27
CA LEU A 249 -6.91 23.55 -2.04
C LEU A 249 -8.17 22.93 -2.64
N TRP A 250 -8.11 22.42 -3.87
CA TRP A 250 -9.24 21.71 -4.49
C TRP A 250 -9.70 20.49 -3.68
N TYR A 251 -8.76 19.68 -3.19
CA TYR A 251 -9.07 18.54 -2.33
C TYR A 251 -9.64 18.97 -0.97
N TYR A 252 -9.08 20.01 -0.35
CA TYR A 252 -9.64 20.58 0.88
C TYR A 252 -11.06 21.13 0.68
N MET A 253 -11.34 21.77 -0.45
CA MET A 253 -12.69 22.21 -0.80
C MET A 253 -13.65 21.02 -0.91
N ARG A 254 -13.24 19.92 -1.55
CA ARG A 254 -14.05 18.67 -1.59
C ARG A 254 -14.30 18.09 -0.20
N LEU A 255 -13.30 18.07 0.68
CA LEU A 255 -13.46 17.64 2.07
C LEU A 255 -14.49 18.49 2.80
N ASN A 256 -14.45 19.81 2.61
CA ASN A 256 -15.44 20.73 3.18
C ASN A 256 -16.85 20.51 2.59
N THR A 257 -16.97 20.21 1.29
CA THR A 257 -18.25 19.84 0.68
C THR A 257 -18.84 18.58 1.32
N VAL A 258 -18.03 17.53 1.52
CA VAL A 258 -18.50 16.30 2.20
C VAL A 258 -18.96 16.60 3.63
N LYS A 259 -18.27 17.49 4.35
CA LYS A 259 -18.70 17.92 5.69
C LYS A 259 -20.04 18.65 5.65
N ARG A 260 -20.23 19.60 4.71
CA ARG A 260 -21.50 20.33 4.54
C ARG A 260 -22.65 19.37 4.18
N GLU A 261 -22.43 18.46 3.23
CA GLU A 261 -23.40 17.42 2.87
C GLU A 261 -23.81 16.58 4.09
N LEU A 262 -22.85 16.19 4.92
CA LEU A 262 -23.12 15.45 6.15
C LEU A 262 -23.99 16.26 7.12
N ASP A 263 -23.63 17.52 7.37
CA ASP A 263 -24.36 18.41 8.28
C ASP A 263 -25.81 18.63 7.81
N GLU A 264 -26.01 18.83 6.50
CA GLU A 264 -27.34 18.94 5.88
C GLU A 264 -28.16 17.65 6.04
N MET A 265 -27.56 16.49 5.79
CA MET A 265 -28.23 15.19 5.93
C MET A 265 -28.58 14.88 7.40
N ILE A 266 -27.72 15.26 8.34
CA ILE A 266 -28.01 15.15 9.77
C ILE A 266 -29.18 16.05 10.15
N LEU A 267 -29.25 17.28 9.64
CA LEU A 267 -30.37 18.19 9.87
C LEU A 267 -31.68 17.62 9.31
N LEU A 268 -31.65 17.06 8.10
CA LEU A 268 -32.80 16.38 7.49
C LEU A 268 -33.26 15.19 8.34
N ALA A 269 -32.33 14.34 8.79
CA ALA A 269 -32.62 13.20 9.66
C ALA A 269 -33.26 13.65 10.98
N LYS A 270 -32.79 14.77 11.58
CA LYS A 270 -33.38 15.36 12.78
C LYS A 270 -34.82 15.83 12.53
N ARG A 271 -35.09 16.48 11.39
CA ARG A 271 -36.46 16.91 11.01
C ARG A 271 -37.39 15.71 10.82
N ILE A 272 -36.93 14.65 10.15
CA ILE A 272 -37.72 13.42 9.96
C ILE A 272 -38.02 12.75 11.31
N LYS A 273 -37.03 12.66 12.20
CA LYS A 273 -37.22 12.13 13.56
C LYS A 273 -38.27 12.94 14.32
N TYR A 274 -38.18 14.27 14.28
CA TYR A 274 -39.15 15.14 14.95
C TYR A 274 -40.57 14.91 14.40
N LYS A 275 -40.74 14.98 13.07
CA LYS A 275 -42.04 14.76 12.41
C LYS A 275 -42.65 13.41 12.76
N ASN A 276 -41.85 12.34 12.76
CA ASN A 276 -42.32 10.99 13.10
C ASN A 276 -42.60 10.80 14.59
N SER A 277 -41.96 11.58 15.47
CA SER A 277 -42.19 11.48 16.92
C SER A 277 -43.36 12.34 17.39
N GLN A 278 -43.66 13.44 16.69
CA GLN A 278 -44.70 14.42 17.07
C GLN A 278 -46.05 13.75 17.28
N THR A 279 -46.50 12.93 16.33
CA THR A 279 -47.79 12.23 16.41
C THR A 279 -47.91 11.37 17.68
N TYR A 280 -46.83 10.70 18.07
CA TYR A 280 -46.79 9.87 19.28
C TYR A 280 -46.73 10.72 20.56
N PHE A 281 -46.05 11.88 20.54
CA PHE A 281 -46.07 12.82 21.66
C PHE A 281 -47.47 13.39 21.90
N ASP A 282 -48.18 13.78 20.83
CA ASP A 282 -49.54 14.30 20.92
C ASP A 282 -50.50 13.23 21.45
N GLN A 283 -50.42 11.99 20.94
CA GLN A 283 -51.20 10.85 21.43
C GLN A 283 -50.90 10.55 22.91
N LYS A 284 -49.62 10.53 23.30
CA LYS A 284 -49.20 10.33 24.70
C LYS A 284 -49.75 11.43 25.61
N SER A 285 -49.71 12.69 25.18
CA SER A 285 -50.25 13.82 25.93
C SER A 285 -51.76 13.67 26.15
N ASN A 286 -52.51 13.36 25.08
CA ASN A 286 -53.96 13.17 25.15
C ASN A 286 -54.36 12.01 26.07
N ILE A 287 -53.69 10.86 25.98
CA ILE A 287 -53.96 9.71 26.86
C ILE A 287 -53.65 10.06 28.32
N ASN A 288 -52.56 10.78 28.59
CA ASN A 288 -52.23 11.23 29.94
C ASN A 288 -53.27 12.20 30.50
N LEU A 289 -53.83 13.10 29.68
CA LEU A 289 -54.93 13.97 30.09
C LEU A 289 -56.18 13.16 30.42
N HIS A 290 -56.55 12.19 29.58
CA HIS A 290 -57.68 11.29 29.84
C HIS A 290 -57.49 10.48 31.12
N LEU A 291 -56.30 9.93 31.36
CA LEU A 291 -56.00 9.21 32.59
C LEU A 291 -56.11 10.12 33.82
N LYS A 292 -55.55 11.34 33.77
CA LYS A 292 -55.70 12.32 34.86
C LYS A 292 -57.17 12.62 35.16
N GLU A 293 -57.99 12.74 34.13
CA GLU A 293 -59.43 12.99 34.29
C GLU A 293 -60.15 11.79 34.91
N ILE A 294 -59.84 10.57 34.46
CA ILE A 294 -60.38 9.33 35.06
C ILE A 294 -59.97 9.21 36.53
N TYR A 295 -58.70 9.50 36.87
CA TYR A 295 -58.24 9.47 38.26
C TYR A 295 -58.94 10.51 39.15
N LYS A 296 -59.20 11.73 38.63
CA LYS A 296 -60.01 12.73 39.36
C LYS A 296 -61.44 12.25 39.58
N GLN A 297 -62.08 11.68 38.57
CA GLN A 297 -63.44 11.14 38.67
C GLN A 297 -63.52 10.00 39.67
N LEU A 298 -62.54 9.08 39.65
CA LEU A 298 -62.43 8.00 40.63
C LEU A 298 -62.25 8.54 42.06
N HIS A 299 -61.44 9.58 42.24
CA HIS A 299 -61.26 10.21 43.55
C HIS A 299 -62.58 10.79 44.10
N ILE A 300 -63.36 11.48 43.26
CA ILE A 300 -64.68 12.02 43.64
C ILE A 300 -65.65 10.88 43.98
N LEU A 301 -65.74 9.84 43.13
CA LEU A 301 -66.64 8.70 43.33
C LEU A 301 -66.28 7.90 44.60
N SER A 302 -64.99 7.87 44.98
CA SER A 302 -64.51 7.18 46.17
C SER A 302 -64.95 7.79 47.51
N LEU A 303 -65.49 9.02 47.51
CA LEU A 303 -66.02 9.68 48.71
C LEU A 303 -67.39 9.10 49.16
N ASN A 304 -68.14 8.46 48.25
CA ASN A 304 -69.43 7.81 48.51
C ASN A 304 -69.42 6.36 47.99
N LYS A 305 -68.60 5.50 48.61
CA LYS A 305 -68.33 4.13 48.13
C LYS A 305 -69.56 3.22 48.03
N GLU A 306 -70.45 3.25 49.02
CA GLU A 306 -71.57 2.28 49.14
C GLU A 306 -72.64 2.40 48.03
N GLN A 307 -72.74 3.54 47.34
CA GLN A 307 -73.70 3.74 46.24
C GLN A 307 -73.08 3.70 44.83
N ASN A 308 -71.75 3.77 44.72
CA ASN A 308 -71.05 4.00 43.44
C ASN A 308 -70.13 2.85 42.99
N GLU A 309 -70.18 1.69 43.64
CA GLU A 309 -69.28 0.55 43.36
C GLU A 309 -69.24 0.12 41.89
N SER A 310 -70.39 0.11 41.19
CA SER A 310 -70.44 -0.29 39.77
C SER A 310 -69.71 0.72 38.85
N GLN A 311 -69.87 2.01 39.11
CA GLN A 311 -69.24 3.09 38.33
C GLN A 311 -67.73 3.17 38.58
N ILE A 312 -67.28 2.85 39.80
CA ILE A 312 -65.86 2.73 40.14
C ILE A 312 -65.23 1.56 39.35
N SER A 313 -65.86 0.39 39.38
CA SER A 313 -65.38 -0.79 38.64
C SER A 313 -65.31 -0.56 37.13
N GLU A 314 -66.29 0.16 36.56
CA GLU A 314 -66.34 0.45 35.12
C GLU A 314 -65.21 1.42 34.71
N LYS A 315 -64.93 2.45 35.52
CA LYS A 315 -63.84 3.40 35.29
C LYS A 315 -62.45 2.78 35.49
N GLU A 316 -62.30 1.88 36.46
CA GLU A 316 -61.06 1.13 36.67
C GLU A 316 -60.74 0.21 35.49
N SER A 317 -61.76 -0.39 34.86
CA SER A 317 -61.59 -1.23 33.67
C SER A 317 -60.97 -0.48 32.47
N LEU A 318 -61.22 0.83 32.36
CA LEU A 318 -60.72 1.68 31.27
C LEU A 318 -59.26 2.11 31.43
N ILE A 319 -58.71 2.04 32.66
CA ILE A 319 -57.33 2.46 32.93
C ILE A 319 -56.33 1.48 32.30
N LYS A 320 -56.58 0.17 32.42
CA LYS A 320 -55.64 -0.86 31.99
C LYS A 320 -55.35 -0.82 30.46
N PRO A 321 -56.35 -0.71 29.56
CA PRO A 321 -56.10 -0.54 28.12
C PRO A 321 -55.36 0.76 27.77
N LEU A 322 -55.65 1.86 28.49
CA LEU A 322 -54.97 3.15 28.25
C LEU A 322 -53.50 3.09 28.69
N GLN A 323 -53.19 2.40 29.79
CA GLN A 323 -51.82 2.15 30.23
C GLN A 323 -51.04 1.24 29.26
N GLU A 324 -51.68 0.21 28.72
CA GLU A 324 -51.10 -0.66 27.70
C GLU A 324 -50.77 0.12 26.41
N LYS A 325 -51.71 0.98 25.96
CA LYS A 325 -51.49 1.85 24.80
C LYS A 325 -50.37 2.88 25.03
N LEU A 326 -50.23 3.42 26.24
CA LEU A 326 -49.09 4.27 26.61
C LEU A 326 -47.77 3.52 26.49
N LYS A 327 -47.71 2.28 26.98
CA LYS A 327 -46.53 1.43 26.89
C LYS A 327 -46.14 1.16 25.43
N GLU A 328 -47.12 0.89 24.57
CA GLU A 328 -46.90 0.73 23.12
C GLU A 328 -46.33 2.01 22.48
N ILE A 329 -46.89 3.18 22.81
CA ILE A 329 -46.40 4.47 22.30
C ILE A 329 -44.95 4.72 22.75
N GLU A 330 -44.60 4.40 24.00
CA GLU A 330 -43.24 4.53 24.50
C GLU A 330 -42.25 3.59 23.80
N GLN A 331 -42.67 2.35 23.53
CA GLN A 331 -41.89 1.41 22.74
C GLN A 331 -41.64 1.95 21.31
N ASN A 332 -42.67 2.50 20.66
CA ASN A 332 -42.56 3.08 19.34
C ASN A 332 -41.63 4.32 19.32
N LEU A 333 -41.72 5.20 20.32
CA LEU A 333 -40.81 6.34 20.46
C LEU A 333 -39.35 5.89 20.66
N ASN A 334 -39.12 4.85 21.46
CA ASN A 334 -37.79 4.28 21.66
C ASN A 334 -37.26 3.62 20.38
N TYR A 335 -38.12 2.97 19.62
CA TYR A 335 -37.78 2.41 18.30
C TYR A 335 -37.38 3.50 17.30
N ILE A 336 -38.11 4.62 17.24
CA ILE A 336 -37.73 5.77 16.39
C ILE A 336 -36.37 6.34 16.80
N LYS A 337 -36.10 6.46 18.12
CA LYS A 337 -34.79 6.91 18.62
C LYS A 337 -33.66 5.96 18.21
N SER A 338 -33.87 4.64 18.27
CA SER A 338 -32.85 3.66 17.88
C SER A 338 -32.58 3.68 16.38
N LEU A 339 -33.63 3.79 15.56
CA LEU A 339 -33.51 3.98 14.10
C LEU A 339 -32.75 5.26 13.75
N PHE A 340 -33.03 6.36 14.44
CA PHE A 340 -32.32 7.62 14.24
C PHE A 340 -30.84 7.52 14.59
N LYS A 341 -30.49 6.88 15.73
CA LYS A 341 -29.09 6.64 16.11
C LYS A 341 -28.36 5.84 15.02
N LYS A 342 -28.97 4.76 14.53
CA LYS A 342 -28.41 3.95 13.44
C LYS A 342 -28.28 4.72 12.13
N CYS A 343 -29.22 5.62 11.83
CA CYS A 343 -29.13 6.51 10.68
C CYS A 343 -27.90 7.44 10.78
N LEU A 344 -27.69 8.07 11.94
CA LEU A 344 -26.52 8.93 12.17
C LEU A 344 -25.20 8.16 12.03
N GLU A 345 -25.09 6.98 12.63
CA GLU A 345 -23.90 6.13 12.52
C GLU A 345 -23.57 5.81 11.04
N ASN A 346 -24.59 5.49 10.23
CA ASN A 346 -24.40 5.22 8.80
C ASN A 346 -23.97 6.48 8.02
N LEU A 347 -24.54 7.65 8.33
CA LEU A 347 -24.18 8.91 7.68
C LEU A 347 -22.72 9.29 7.99
N HIS A 348 -22.30 9.17 9.24
CA HIS A 348 -20.91 9.43 9.63
C HIS A 348 -19.93 8.48 8.95
N LEU A 349 -20.24 7.17 8.96
CA LEU A 349 -19.40 6.17 8.32
C LEU A 349 -19.22 6.43 6.82
N GLU A 350 -20.29 6.87 6.16
CA GLU A 350 -20.28 7.22 4.75
C GLU A 350 -19.42 8.46 4.45
N ALA A 351 -19.56 9.50 5.27
CA ALA A 351 -18.74 10.70 5.13
C ALA A 351 -17.25 10.38 5.38
N GLU A 352 -16.96 9.50 6.34
CA GLU A 352 -15.60 9.04 6.64
C GLU A 352 -15.00 8.27 5.46
N VAL A 353 -15.74 7.34 4.84
CA VAL A 353 -15.27 6.62 3.64
C VAL A 353 -15.00 7.59 2.48
N LYS A 354 -15.91 8.53 2.21
CA LYS A 354 -15.70 9.57 1.19
C LYS A 354 -14.44 10.39 1.48
N LYS A 355 -14.25 10.81 2.74
CA LYS A 355 -13.07 11.55 3.19
C LYS A 355 -11.78 10.76 2.96
N ASN A 356 -11.74 9.48 3.33
CA ASN A 356 -10.56 8.62 3.14
C ASN A 356 -10.21 8.45 1.66
N PHE A 357 -11.20 8.32 0.79
CA PHE A 357 -10.96 8.30 -0.66
C PHE A 357 -10.37 9.61 -1.17
N ILE A 358 -10.92 10.77 -0.77
CA ILE A 358 -10.39 12.09 -1.16
C ILE A 358 -8.95 12.27 -0.67
N ILE A 359 -8.64 11.85 0.56
CA ILE A 359 -7.28 11.90 1.12
C ILE A 359 -6.34 11.00 0.30
N MET A 360 -6.76 9.76 -0.03
CA MET A 360 -5.96 8.85 -0.84
C MET A 360 -5.69 9.40 -2.25
N GLU A 361 -6.66 10.06 -2.90
CA GLU A 361 -6.41 10.74 -4.18
C GLU A 361 -5.33 11.82 -4.03
N LEU A 362 -5.41 12.62 -2.96
CA LEU A 362 -4.46 13.70 -2.69
C LEU A 362 -3.04 13.14 -2.44
N GLU A 363 -2.92 12.12 -1.60
CA GLU A 363 -1.64 11.46 -1.28
C GLU A 363 -0.95 10.92 -2.53
N ASN A 364 -1.73 10.43 -3.50
CA ASN A 364 -1.23 9.90 -4.78
C ASN A 364 -1.15 10.96 -5.89
N GLY A 365 -1.28 12.25 -5.58
CA GLY A 365 -1.20 13.34 -6.56
C GLY A 365 -2.31 13.33 -7.64
N GLY A 366 -3.39 12.58 -7.40
CA GLY A 366 -4.50 12.34 -8.32
C GLY A 366 -4.28 11.21 -9.32
N ASN A 367 -3.29 10.34 -9.09
CA ASN A 367 -3.03 9.14 -9.91
C ASN A 367 -3.94 7.95 -9.54
N ILE A 368 -4.51 7.97 -8.34
CA ILE A 368 -5.68 7.17 -7.96
C ILE A 368 -6.87 8.13 -7.93
N ARG A 369 -7.96 7.80 -8.62
CA ARG A 369 -9.20 8.60 -8.66
C ARG A 369 -10.43 7.75 -8.37
N PHE A 370 -11.36 8.33 -7.61
CA PHE A 370 -12.65 7.75 -7.27
C PHE A 370 -13.76 8.56 -7.95
N ASP A 371 -14.40 7.93 -8.93
CA ASP A 371 -15.59 8.48 -9.56
C ASP A 371 -16.82 7.92 -8.85
N PHE A 372 -17.52 8.77 -8.11
CA PHE A 372 -18.80 8.42 -7.50
C PHE A 372 -19.91 8.63 -8.54
N SER A 373 -20.73 7.61 -8.75
CA SER A 373 -21.90 7.76 -9.61
C SER A 373 -22.87 8.76 -8.98
N THR A 374 -23.09 9.90 -9.67
CA THR A 374 -24.01 10.96 -9.26
C THR A 374 -25.45 10.67 -9.69
N SER A 375 -25.63 9.78 -10.68
CA SER A 375 -26.93 9.46 -11.27
C SER A 375 -27.07 7.96 -11.53
N LYS A 376 -28.27 7.41 -11.31
CA LYS A 376 -28.61 6.04 -11.73
C LYS A 376 -28.49 5.82 -13.25
N ASN A 377 -28.41 6.90 -14.04
CA ASN A 377 -28.27 6.87 -15.50
C ASN A 377 -26.81 6.96 -16.00
N ASP A 378 -25.80 6.95 -15.13
CA ASP A 378 -24.41 6.83 -15.59
C ASP A 378 -24.23 5.47 -16.28
N GLY A 379 -23.88 5.46 -17.57
CA GLY A 379 -23.86 4.25 -18.39
C GLY A 379 -23.04 3.09 -17.80
N TRP A 380 -21.87 3.39 -17.21
CA TRP A 380 -21.04 2.37 -16.55
C TRP A 380 -21.63 1.88 -15.22
N SER A 381 -22.32 2.74 -14.48
CA SER A 381 -23.00 2.37 -13.24
C SER A 381 -24.16 1.42 -13.53
N LYS A 382 -24.94 1.70 -14.58
CA LYS A 382 -26.01 0.83 -15.05
C LYS A 382 -25.51 -0.58 -15.40
N LEU A 383 -24.42 -0.67 -16.16
CA LEU A 383 -23.79 -1.96 -16.50
C LEU A 383 -23.35 -2.74 -15.24
N CYS A 384 -22.81 -2.07 -14.23
CA CYS A 384 -22.48 -2.72 -12.96
C CYS A 384 -23.73 -3.25 -12.25
N HIS A 385 -24.84 -2.49 -12.26
CA HIS A 385 -26.10 -2.95 -11.68
C HIS A 385 -26.66 -4.16 -12.42
N GLU A 386 -26.67 -4.13 -13.75
CA GLU A 386 -27.12 -5.24 -14.60
C GLU A 386 -26.25 -6.49 -14.39
N LEU A 387 -24.92 -6.33 -14.32
CA LEU A 387 -23.98 -7.42 -14.06
C LEU A 387 -24.23 -8.09 -12.70
N ILE A 388 -24.31 -7.32 -11.62
CA ILE A 388 -24.52 -7.89 -10.28
C ILE A 388 -25.90 -8.51 -10.14
N THR A 389 -26.94 -7.88 -10.71
CA THR A 389 -28.31 -8.39 -10.63
C THR A 389 -28.48 -9.67 -11.45
N SER A 390 -27.88 -9.75 -12.63
CA SER A 390 -27.92 -10.97 -13.47
C SER A 390 -27.17 -12.17 -12.85
N ARG A 391 -26.25 -11.92 -11.92
CA ARG A 391 -25.50 -12.96 -11.20
C ARG A 391 -26.09 -13.31 -9.83
N PHE A 392 -27.22 -12.71 -9.44
CA PHE A 392 -27.92 -13.05 -8.22
C PHE A 392 -28.96 -14.15 -8.46
N CYS A 393 -28.85 -15.25 -7.71
CA CYS A 393 -29.82 -16.33 -7.70
C CYS A 393 -30.39 -16.51 -6.29
N SER A 394 -31.72 -16.45 -6.12
CA SER A 394 -32.33 -16.54 -4.78
C SER A 394 -32.19 -17.93 -4.14
N SER A 395 -32.10 -19.00 -4.93
CA SER A 395 -31.93 -20.38 -4.44
C SER A 395 -30.62 -20.56 -3.66
N ASP A 396 -29.53 -19.98 -4.17
CA ASP A 396 -28.19 -20.12 -3.57
C ASP A 396 -28.14 -19.50 -2.18
N TYR A 397 -28.95 -18.47 -1.97
CA TYR A 397 -29.04 -17.71 -0.72
C TYR A 397 -30.17 -18.18 0.22
N ALA A 398 -30.96 -19.18 -0.17
CA ALA A 398 -32.13 -19.64 0.59
C ALA A 398 -31.76 -20.06 2.01
N SER A 399 -30.62 -20.75 2.18
CA SER A 399 -30.09 -21.18 3.49
C SER A 399 -29.74 -20.03 4.43
N LYS A 400 -29.62 -18.80 3.92
CA LYS A 400 -29.23 -17.61 4.66
C LYS A 400 -30.36 -16.57 4.81
N SER A 401 -31.58 -16.89 4.35
CA SER A 401 -32.76 -16.02 4.41
C SER A 401 -32.58 -14.67 3.67
N ILE A 402 -31.89 -14.69 2.53
CA ILE A 402 -31.67 -13.51 1.69
C ILE A 402 -32.46 -13.69 0.39
N ASN A 403 -33.50 -12.88 0.22
CA ASN A 403 -34.43 -12.98 -0.92
C ASN A 403 -34.12 -11.99 -2.05
N GLY A 404 -33.17 -11.07 -1.84
CA GLY A 404 -32.85 -10.04 -2.81
C GLY A 404 -31.63 -9.23 -2.43
N ILE A 405 -31.05 -8.57 -3.45
CA ILE A 405 -29.90 -7.70 -3.30
C ILE A 405 -30.29 -6.27 -3.68
N ARG A 406 -29.79 -5.31 -2.89
CA ARG A 406 -29.94 -3.89 -3.18
C ARG A 406 -28.56 -3.25 -3.25
N ILE A 407 -28.19 -2.82 -4.45
CA ILE A 407 -26.97 -2.05 -4.67
C ILE A 407 -27.20 -0.64 -4.13
N LYS A 408 -26.44 -0.29 -3.10
CA LYS A 408 -26.54 1.04 -2.47
C LYS A 408 -25.76 2.09 -3.25
N ARG A 409 -24.57 1.71 -3.74
CA ARG A 409 -23.62 2.58 -4.44
C ARG A 409 -22.72 1.81 -5.36
N VAL A 410 -22.24 2.51 -6.38
CA VAL A 410 -21.16 2.08 -7.25
C VAL A 410 -20.19 3.26 -7.38
N PHE A 411 -18.90 2.99 -7.20
CA PHE A 411 -17.84 3.94 -7.48
C PHE A 411 -16.79 3.24 -8.34
N ARG A 412 -16.24 3.97 -9.30
CA ARG A 412 -15.18 3.48 -10.18
C ARG A 412 -13.84 3.96 -9.65
N VAL A 413 -12.88 3.04 -9.58
CA VAL A 413 -11.50 3.34 -9.18
C VAL A 413 -10.63 3.33 -10.43
N THR A 414 -9.97 4.45 -10.70
CA THR A 414 -8.94 4.54 -11.75
C THR A 414 -7.59 4.65 -11.06
N ASN A 415 -6.79 3.58 -11.12
CA ASN A 415 -5.43 3.55 -10.58
C ASN A 415 -4.44 3.44 -11.74
N ARG A 416 -3.73 4.54 -12.03
CA ARG A 416 -2.79 4.62 -13.16
C ARG A 416 -1.58 3.69 -13.01
N VAL A 417 -1.11 3.47 -11.78
CA VAL A 417 -0.01 2.54 -11.49
C VAL A 417 -0.41 1.12 -11.89
N LEU A 418 -1.59 0.67 -11.45
CA LEU A 418 -2.07 -0.67 -11.74
C LEU A 418 -2.41 -0.85 -13.22
N ILE A 419 -2.92 0.19 -13.89
CA ILE A 419 -3.17 0.17 -15.33
C ILE A 419 -1.85 0.02 -16.10
N ALA A 420 -0.82 0.81 -15.77
CA ALA A 420 0.48 0.72 -16.43
C ALA A 420 1.09 -0.69 -16.29
N LYS A 421 1.05 -1.28 -15.09
CA LYS A 421 1.49 -2.67 -14.87
C LYS A 421 0.69 -3.69 -15.69
N TYR A 422 -0.62 -3.50 -15.73
CA TYR A 422 -1.50 -4.39 -16.48
C TYR A 422 -1.18 -4.32 -17.97
N GLU A 423 -0.99 -3.12 -18.52
CA GLU A 423 -0.65 -2.90 -19.92
C GLU A 423 0.74 -3.43 -20.27
N GLU A 424 1.74 -3.23 -19.41
CA GLU A 424 3.09 -3.79 -19.60
C GLU A 424 3.06 -5.32 -19.71
N LYS A 425 2.37 -5.99 -18.79
CA LYS A 425 2.21 -7.46 -18.85
C LYS A 425 1.40 -7.90 -20.07
N LEU A 426 0.36 -7.15 -20.44
CA LEU A 426 -0.45 -7.45 -21.61
C LEU A 426 0.40 -7.38 -22.89
N LEU A 427 1.31 -6.41 -23.01
CA LEU A 427 2.19 -6.25 -24.17
C LEU A 427 3.20 -7.39 -24.31
N ILE A 428 3.70 -7.93 -23.20
CA ILE A 428 4.60 -9.09 -23.20
C ILE A 428 3.90 -10.35 -23.75
N ASP A 429 2.61 -10.52 -23.44
CA ASP A 429 1.80 -11.69 -23.84
C ASP A 429 1.23 -11.59 -25.27
N VAL A 430 1.46 -10.48 -25.99
CA VAL A 430 1.03 -10.31 -27.39
C VAL A 430 2.17 -10.78 -28.30
N ASP A 431 2.09 -12.03 -28.78
CA ASP A 431 2.99 -12.54 -29.82
C ASP A 431 2.89 -11.69 -31.11
N GLU A 432 4.02 -11.47 -31.80
CA GLU A 432 4.08 -10.77 -33.09
C GLU A 432 3.14 -11.36 -34.15
N SER A 433 2.80 -12.65 -34.04
CA SER A 433 1.87 -13.34 -34.94
C SER A 433 0.41 -12.86 -34.83
N ASP A 434 0.00 -12.30 -33.69
CA ASP A 434 -1.36 -11.76 -33.51
C ASP A 434 -1.54 -10.42 -34.23
N TYR A 435 -0.44 -9.69 -34.49
CA TYR A 435 -0.44 -8.46 -35.29
C TYR A 435 -0.69 -8.73 -36.78
N ILE A 436 -0.16 -9.83 -37.31
CA ILE A 436 -0.27 -10.22 -38.73
C ILE A 436 -1.71 -10.64 -39.08
N ASN A 437 -2.47 -11.18 -38.12
CA ASN A 437 -3.81 -11.74 -38.36
C ASN A 437 -4.99 -10.77 -38.12
N ASN A 438 -4.73 -9.49 -37.83
CA ASN A 438 -5.75 -8.43 -37.73
C ASN A 438 -7.00 -8.78 -36.89
N LYS A 439 -6.84 -9.63 -35.86
CA LYS A 439 -7.89 -9.98 -34.90
C LYS A 439 -7.43 -9.54 -33.52
N PRO A 440 -8.12 -8.60 -32.83
CA PRO A 440 -7.79 -8.27 -31.44
C PRO A 440 -8.29 -9.40 -30.53
N SER A 441 -7.59 -10.55 -30.54
CA SER A 441 -7.89 -11.73 -29.72
C SER A 441 -7.87 -11.37 -28.22
N VAL A 442 -6.94 -10.48 -27.85
CA VAL A 442 -6.66 -10.04 -26.49
C VAL A 442 -7.85 -9.28 -25.87
N ARG A 443 -8.56 -8.41 -26.61
CA ARG A 443 -9.74 -7.68 -26.08
C ARG A 443 -10.90 -8.62 -25.75
N LYS A 444 -11.03 -9.75 -26.45
CA LYS A 444 -12.07 -10.76 -26.18
C LYS A 444 -11.79 -11.61 -24.94
N LYS A 445 -10.54 -11.64 -24.46
CA LYS A 445 -10.10 -12.33 -23.23
C LYS A 445 -10.16 -11.44 -21.98
N ILE A 446 -10.64 -10.21 -22.11
CA ILE A 446 -10.76 -9.30 -20.97
C ILE A 446 -12.17 -9.43 -20.41
N GLU A 447 -12.26 -9.86 -19.16
CA GLU A 447 -13.53 -10.02 -18.46
C GLU A 447 -13.58 -9.20 -17.17
N TYR A 448 -14.80 -9.01 -16.64
CA TYR A 448 -15.01 -8.43 -15.32
C TYR A 448 -15.38 -9.54 -14.34
N LEU A 449 -14.49 -9.82 -13.39
CA LEU A 449 -14.67 -10.86 -12.38
C LEU A 449 -14.73 -10.25 -10.98
N MET A 450 -15.42 -10.94 -10.07
CA MET A 450 -15.56 -10.54 -8.68
C MET A 450 -14.43 -11.16 -7.85
N TYR A 451 -13.79 -10.36 -7.01
CA TYR A 451 -12.79 -10.84 -6.06
C TYR A 451 -13.45 -11.57 -4.88
N CYS A 452 -12.93 -12.75 -4.53
CA CYS A 452 -13.39 -13.51 -3.37
C CYS A 452 -12.61 -13.13 -2.11
N TRP A 453 -13.29 -12.50 -1.15
CA TRP A 453 -12.69 -12.11 0.13
C TRP A 453 -12.23 -13.32 0.95
N ARG A 454 -11.04 -13.25 1.57
CA ARG A 454 -10.44 -14.35 2.35
C ARG A 454 -10.32 -13.97 3.85
N ASN A 455 -10.59 -14.94 4.73
CA ASN A 455 -10.80 -14.70 6.17
C ASN A 455 -9.55 -14.24 6.96
N ASN A 456 -8.34 -14.33 6.40
CA ASN A 456 -7.08 -14.05 7.11
C ASN A 456 -6.37 -12.74 6.69
N PHE A 457 -7.06 -11.84 5.99
CA PHE A 457 -6.49 -10.55 5.52
C PHE A 457 -6.96 -9.31 6.28
N GLY A 458 -7.59 -9.48 7.45
CA GLY A 458 -8.11 -8.37 8.26
C GLY A 458 -9.58 -8.08 7.95
N SER A 459 -10.03 -6.83 8.18
CA SER A 459 -11.40 -6.47 7.79
C SER A 459 -11.52 -6.34 6.27
N GLN A 460 -12.70 -6.63 5.72
CA GLN A 460 -12.98 -6.44 4.29
C GLN A 460 -12.61 -5.04 3.78
N LYS A 461 -12.72 -4.02 4.64
CA LYS A 461 -12.35 -2.64 4.28
C LYS A 461 -10.84 -2.49 4.16
N ASP A 462 -10.08 -3.03 5.11
CA ASP A 462 -8.63 -2.88 5.13
C ASP A 462 -7.99 -3.53 3.91
N GLU A 463 -8.48 -4.73 3.55
CA GLU A 463 -8.05 -5.43 2.34
C GLU A 463 -8.45 -4.66 1.07
N LEU A 464 -9.66 -4.07 1.02
CA LEU A 464 -10.06 -3.20 -0.08
C LEU A 464 -9.11 -2.00 -0.24
N TYR A 465 -8.80 -1.31 0.86
CA TYR A 465 -7.88 -0.17 0.85
C TYR A 465 -6.49 -0.58 0.40
N HIS A 466 -6.01 -1.75 0.85
CA HIS A 466 -4.74 -2.30 0.43
C HIS A 466 -4.71 -2.57 -1.09
N ILE A 467 -5.71 -3.29 -1.61
CA ILE A 467 -5.79 -3.63 -3.04
C ILE A 467 -5.86 -2.36 -3.90
N ILE A 468 -6.65 -1.37 -3.49
CA ILE A 468 -6.78 -0.11 -4.24
C ILE A 468 -5.46 0.67 -4.27
N ARG A 469 -4.70 0.67 -3.16
CA ARG A 469 -3.48 1.47 -3.00
C ARG A 469 -2.25 0.78 -3.59
N ASN A 470 -2.05 -0.50 -3.28
CA ASN A 470 -0.83 -1.26 -3.60
C ASN A 470 -1.03 -2.32 -4.69
N GLY A 471 -2.28 -2.60 -5.07
CA GLY A 471 -2.63 -3.76 -5.89
C GLY A 471 -2.79 -5.04 -5.07
N PHE A 472 -3.02 -6.14 -5.77
CA PHE A 472 -3.07 -7.46 -5.17
C PHE A 472 -1.70 -7.86 -4.61
N SER A 473 -1.72 -8.60 -3.50
CA SER A 473 -0.49 -9.07 -2.86
C SER A 473 0.21 -10.12 -3.73
N ASP A 474 1.49 -10.36 -3.47
CA ASP A 474 2.25 -11.41 -4.13
C ASP A 474 1.66 -12.80 -3.79
N PRO A 475 1.53 -13.72 -4.78
CA PRO A 475 1.22 -15.14 -4.54
C PRO A 475 1.97 -15.78 -3.38
N ALA A 476 3.25 -15.46 -3.17
CA ALA A 476 4.04 -16.00 -2.06
C ALA A 476 3.46 -15.62 -0.69
N LEU A 477 2.94 -14.40 -0.56
CA LEU A 477 2.32 -13.92 0.69
C LEU A 477 0.95 -14.56 0.94
N TYR A 478 0.25 -14.98 -0.12
CA TYR A 478 -0.95 -15.80 0.02
C TYR A 478 -0.61 -17.21 0.53
N LYS A 479 0.50 -17.79 0.07
CA LYS A 479 1.01 -19.10 0.54
C LYS A 479 1.38 -19.09 2.01
N GLU A 480 2.09 -18.07 2.48
CA GLU A 480 2.47 -17.91 3.89
C GLU A 480 1.24 -17.89 4.82
N LYS A 481 0.09 -17.40 4.32
CA LYS A 481 -1.18 -17.36 5.04
C LYS A 481 -2.06 -18.61 4.86
N GLY A 482 -1.53 -19.65 4.22
CA GLY A 482 -2.20 -20.94 4.03
C GLY A 482 -3.19 -20.99 2.86
N TYR A 483 -3.06 -20.10 1.87
CA TYR A 483 -3.89 -20.13 0.66
C TYR A 483 -3.11 -20.61 -0.56
N GLU A 484 -3.84 -21.03 -1.60
CA GLU A 484 -3.26 -21.30 -2.92
C GLU A 484 -2.53 -20.04 -3.46
N GLU A 485 -1.45 -20.26 -4.22
CA GLU A 485 -0.63 -19.24 -4.90
C GLU A 485 -1.38 -18.55 -6.07
N ALA A 486 -2.68 -18.30 -5.91
CA ALA A 486 -3.54 -17.67 -6.88
C ALA A 486 -4.49 -16.64 -6.24
N ILE A 487 -4.75 -15.57 -6.99
CA ILE A 487 -5.74 -14.55 -6.64
C ILE A 487 -7.13 -15.08 -7.02
N PRO A 488 -8.06 -15.22 -6.08
CA PRO A 488 -9.35 -15.85 -6.35
C PRO A 488 -10.31 -14.87 -7.01
N PHE A 489 -10.63 -15.14 -8.27
CA PHE A 489 -11.67 -14.44 -9.01
C PHE A 489 -12.82 -15.39 -9.35
N THR A 490 -14.05 -14.89 -9.36
CA THR A 490 -15.24 -15.66 -9.72
C THR A 490 -16.24 -14.83 -10.50
N ASN A 491 -17.06 -15.49 -11.30
CA ASN A 491 -18.24 -14.92 -11.94
C ASN A 491 -19.52 -15.16 -11.11
N ASN A 492 -19.42 -15.89 -9.99
CA ASN A 492 -20.55 -16.20 -9.11
C ASN A 492 -20.57 -15.27 -7.89
N LEU A 493 -21.68 -14.53 -7.75
CA LEU A 493 -21.86 -13.59 -6.67
C LEU A 493 -21.89 -14.26 -5.30
N TYR A 494 -22.55 -15.42 -5.18
CA TYR A 494 -22.62 -16.19 -3.94
C TYR A 494 -21.22 -16.55 -3.43
N THR A 495 -20.38 -17.11 -4.30
CA THR A 495 -19.02 -17.53 -3.94
C THR A 495 -18.15 -16.35 -3.50
N SER A 496 -18.27 -15.19 -4.17
CA SER A 496 -17.50 -13.99 -3.79
C SER A 496 -17.85 -13.43 -2.41
N ASP A 497 -19.11 -13.55 -1.99
CA ASP A 497 -19.64 -12.91 -0.78
C ASP A 497 -19.83 -13.88 0.41
N MET A 498 -19.81 -15.21 0.15
CA MET A 498 -20.05 -16.25 1.16
C MET A 498 -19.14 -16.12 2.38
N ASN A 499 -17.84 -15.96 2.18
CA ASN A 499 -16.85 -15.84 3.25
C ASN A 499 -17.16 -14.67 4.20
N ARG A 500 -17.57 -13.53 3.65
CA ARG A 500 -17.99 -12.36 4.44
C ARG A 500 -19.24 -12.67 5.26
N ILE A 501 -20.25 -13.30 4.66
CA ILE A 501 -21.51 -13.64 5.33
C ILE A 501 -21.24 -14.58 6.52
N GLU A 502 -20.39 -15.59 6.33
CA GLU A 502 -20.07 -16.57 7.37
C GLU A 502 -19.26 -15.99 8.52
N ASN A 503 -18.24 -15.18 8.23
CA ASN A 503 -17.45 -14.51 9.27
C ASN A 503 -18.29 -13.58 10.14
N ASN A 504 -19.13 -12.76 9.51
CA ASN A 504 -19.97 -11.82 10.24
C ASN A 504 -21.01 -12.54 11.12
N ARG A 505 -21.50 -13.73 10.70
CA ARG A 505 -22.36 -14.58 11.53
C ARG A 505 -21.63 -15.19 12.73
N LYS A 506 -20.40 -15.68 12.53
CA LYS A 506 -19.57 -16.21 13.63
C LYS A 506 -19.30 -15.13 14.68
N GLN A 507 -19.03 -13.90 14.25
CA GLN A 507 -18.82 -12.77 15.17
C GLN A 507 -20.10 -12.31 15.88
N SER A 508 -21.25 -12.29 15.21
CA SER A 508 -22.53 -11.86 15.82
C SER A 508 -23.04 -12.80 16.91
N ASN A 509 -22.70 -14.10 16.86
CA ASN A 509 -23.07 -15.05 17.92
C ASN A 509 -22.34 -14.79 19.25
N SER A 510 -21.26 -13.99 19.26
CA SER A 510 -20.45 -13.73 20.46
C SER A 510 -20.79 -12.44 21.20
N LYS A 511 -21.43 -11.45 20.56
CA LYS A 511 -21.77 -10.15 21.17
C LYS A 511 -23.07 -9.58 20.59
N THR A 512 -24.16 -9.73 21.34
CA THR A 512 -25.47 -9.04 21.18
C THR A 512 -26.23 -9.24 19.86
N ASN A 513 -27.55 -9.45 19.96
CA ASN A 513 -28.55 -9.69 18.89
C ASN A 513 -28.68 -8.56 17.83
N ASN A 514 -27.61 -8.19 17.15
CA ASN A 514 -27.66 -7.36 15.95
C ASN A 514 -27.69 -8.25 14.70
N ASN A 515 -28.86 -8.83 14.42
CA ASN A 515 -29.21 -9.65 13.24
C ASN A 515 -29.06 -8.91 11.86
N LEU A 516 -28.33 -7.80 11.83
CA LEU A 516 -28.22 -6.87 10.70
C LEU A 516 -26.77 -6.64 10.23
N ALA A 517 -25.76 -7.13 10.97
CA ALA A 517 -24.35 -6.86 10.66
C ALA A 517 -23.90 -7.50 9.33
N TYR A 518 -24.37 -8.72 9.02
CA TYR A 518 -24.03 -9.43 7.79
C TYR A 518 -24.78 -8.92 6.54
N LYS A 519 -25.73 -7.97 6.67
CA LYS A 519 -26.57 -7.52 5.53
C LYS A 519 -25.89 -6.50 4.60
N ASN A 520 -24.76 -5.93 5.01
CA ASN A 520 -24.00 -4.98 4.18
C ASN A 520 -22.60 -5.54 3.90
N GLY A 521 -22.10 -5.33 2.69
CA GLY A 521 -20.78 -5.74 2.26
C GLY A 521 -20.32 -4.96 1.04
N TYR A 522 -19.06 -5.14 0.67
CA TYR A 522 -18.47 -4.60 -0.55
C TYR A 522 -18.18 -5.74 -1.53
N ILE A 523 -18.46 -5.52 -2.81
CA ILE A 523 -18.07 -6.41 -3.90
C ILE A 523 -17.05 -5.64 -4.73
N LEU A 524 -15.87 -6.24 -4.93
CA LEU A 524 -14.83 -5.67 -5.77
C LEU A 524 -14.91 -6.34 -7.14
N LEU A 525 -15.25 -5.55 -8.15
CA LEU A 525 -15.25 -5.98 -9.55
C LEU A 525 -13.93 -5.55 -10.20
N CYS A 526 -13.21 -6.52 -10.76
CA CYS A 526 -11.90 -6.31 -11.36
C CYS A 526 -11.95 -6.61 -12.85
N LYS A 527 -11.28 -5.78 -13.63
CA LYS A 527 -10.98 -6.06 -15.04
C LYS A 527 -9.78 -7.01 -15.07
N VAL A 528 -9.97 -8.21 -15.59
CA VAL A 528 -8.97 -9.29 -15.56
C VAL A 528 -8.73 -9.80 -16.99
N TYR A 529 -7.48 -10.16 -17.27
CA TYR A 529 -7.10 -10.88 -18.49
C TYR A 529 -7.17 -12.38 -18.23
N THR A 530 -8.02 -13.10 -18.96
CA THR A 530 -8.16 -14.56 -18.84
C THR A 530 -7.34 -15.25 -19.94
N ASN A 531 -6.14 -15.73 -19.59
CA ASN A 531 -5.45 -16.73 -20.42
C ASN A 531 -6.10 -18.09 -20.14
N ARG A 532 -6.55 -18.78 -21.21
CA ARG A 532 -7.16 -20.14 -21.26
C ARG A 532 -7.79 -20.61 -19.93
N ILE A 533 -9.13 -20.70 -19.94
CA ILE A 533 -9.91 -21.44 -18.94
C ILE A 533 -9.20 -22.77 -18.70
N ILE A 534 -8.61 -22.96 -17.51
CA ILE A 534 -8.27 -24.29 -17.03
C ILE A 534 -9.63 -24.92 -16.78
N GLU A 535 -10.16 -25.61 -17.78
CA GLU A 535 -11.22 -26.57 -17.55
C GLU A 535 -10.64 -27.54 -16.54
N HIS A 536 -11.08 -27.45 -15.30
CA HIS A 536 -10.99 -28.59 -14.41
C HIS A 536 -11.72 -29.70 -15.14
N THR A 537 -10.95 -30.60 -15.75
CA THR A 537 -11.45 -31.89 -16.19
C THR A 537 -12.00 -32.56 -14.94
N THR A 538 -13.30 -32.43 -14.73
CA THR A 538 -14.04 -33.39 -13.94
C THR A 538 -13.84 -34.72 -14.66
N GLY A 539 -12.90 -35.52 -14.15
CA GLY A 539 -12.72 -36.88 -14.60
C GLY A 539 -14.00 -37.69 -14.35
N PRO A 540 -14.25 -38.72 -15.18
CA PRO A 540 -15.37 -39.64 -14.99
C PRO A 540 -15.29 -40.40 -13.66
#